data_AF-A0AAW1SBI9-F1
#
_entry.id   AF-A0AAW1SBI9-F1
#
_cell.length_a   1.000
_cell.length_b   1.000
_cell.length_c   1.000
_cell.angle_alpha   90.00
_cell.angle_beta   90.00
_cell.angle_gamma   90.00
#
_symmetry.space_group_name_H-M   'P 1'
#
loop_
_entity.id
_entity.type
_entity.pdbx_description
1 polymer ?
#
loop_
_entity_poly.entity_id
_entity_poly.type
_entity_poly.pdbx_seq_one_letter_code
_entity_poly.pdbx_strand_id
1 'polypeptide(L)'
;MTHDHKPTDTEEHDRIIKAGGFITEGRVNGSLNLSRALGDMDYKQRRDISPHEQMVTAFPEVRSLELEAGDEFLLLACDGIWDVMTNQEAVDFVGQRLRSGMAPRKVSEALCDACLAPDTRGCGKGCDNMSVLISVLRNFSRTVPASSTASPPRQAQSGDSTPPPSMSSFPKPSGPAADLLHQGSSPPQP
;
A
#
# COMPACT_ATOMS: atom_id res chain seq x y z
N MET A 1 11.75 10.11 -7.60
CA MET A 1 11.37 8.71 -7.30
C MET A 1 12.22 8.18 -6.15
N THR A 2 11.66 7.29 -5.34
CA THR A 2 12.39 6.62 -4.26
C THR A 2 13.34 5.56 -4.82
N HIS A 3 14.31 5.15 -4.01
CA HIS A 3 15.17 4.01 -4.29
C HIS A 3 14.71 2.83 -3.41
N ASP A 4 14.54 1.66 -4.03
CA ASP A 4 14.24 0.44 -3.29
C ASP A 4 15.46 0.04 -2.48
N HIS A 5 15.29 -0.25 -1.19
CA HIS A 5 16.40 -0.71 -0.36
C HIS A 5 16.46 -2.23 -0.37
N LYS A 6 17.26 -2.77 -1.28
CA LYS A 6 17.48 -4.20 -1.46
C LYS A 6 18.79 -4.60 -0.77
N PRO A 7 18.88 -5.83 -0.23
CA PRO A 7 20.12 -6.33 0.36
C PRO A 7 21.31 -6.29 -0.61
N THR A 8 21.07 -6.36 -1.92
CA THR A 8 22.10 -6.32 -2.96
C THR A 8 22.69 -4.94 -3.23
N ASP A 9 22.09 -3.87 -2.71
CA ASP A 9 22.59 -2.52 -2.91
C ASP A 9 23.85 -2.31 -2.07
N THR A 10 24.87 -1.63 -2.62
CA THR A 10 26.20 -1.53 -2.00
C THR A 10 26.15 -1.06 -0.55
N GLU A 11 25.43 0.03 -0.25
CA GLU A 11 25.33 0.57 1.12
C GLU A 11 24.60 -0.38 2.08
N GLU A 12 23.56 -1.06 1.60
CA GLU A 12 22.76 -2.01 2.38
C GLU A 12 23.56 -3.29 2.65
N HIS A 13 24.21 -3.82 1.62
CA HIS A 13 25.10 -4.97 1.67
C HIS A 13 26.19 -4.75 2.71
N ASP A 14 26.90 -3.64 2.64
CA ASP A 14 28.02 -3.35 3.55
C ASP A 14 27.56 -3.21 4.99
N ARG A 15 26.40 -2.57 5.23
CA ARG A 15 25.78 -2.51 6.56
C ARG A 15 25.44 -3.92 7.07
N ILE A 16 24.82 -4.76 6.26
CA ILE A 16 24.42 -6.13 6.62
C ILE A 16 25.65 -6.96 7.03
N ILE A 17 26.73 -6.91 6.24
CA ILE A 17 27.97 -7.63 6.55
C ILE A 17 28.64 -7.09 7.81
N LYS A 18 28.73 -5.75 7.98
CA LYS A 18 29.28 -5.11 9.19
C LYS A 18 28.47 -5.46 10.44
N ALA A 19 27.15 -5.62 10.30
CA ALA A 19 26.25 -6.07 11.35
C ALA A 19 26.42 -7.57 11.69
N GLY A 20 27.23 -8.33 10.95
CA GLY A 20 27.49 -9.75 11.17
C GLY A 20 26.51 -10.68 10.44
N GLY A 21 25.73 -10.14 9.50
CA GLY A 21 24.86 -10.92 8.63
C GLY A 21 25.58 -11.39 7.37
N PHE A 22 24.85 -12.12 6.53
CA PHE A 22 25.28 -12.49 5.19
C PHE A 22 24.12 -12.34 4.21
N ILE A 23 24.44 -12.35 2.91
CA ILE A 23 23.43 -12.28 1.84
C ILE A 23 23.53 -13.54 0.99
N THR A 24 22.38 -14.16 0.73
CA THR A 24 22.27 -15.32 -0.14
C THR A 24 21.00 -15.18 -0.96
N GLU A 25 21.10 -15.33 -2.29
CA GLU A 25 19.98 -15.14 -3.23
C GLU A 25 19.24 -13.81 -3.05
N GLY A 26 19.99 -12.74 -2.78
CA GLY A 26 19.43 -11.40 -2.56
C GLY A 26 18.67 -11.23 -1.24
N ARG A 27 18.82 -12.17 -0.30
CA ARG A 27 18.14 -12.16 1.00
C ARG A 27 19.11 -12.06 2.17
N VAL A 28 18.73 -11.25 3.16
CA VAL A 28 19.42 -11.13 4.46
C VAL A 28 19.30 -12.44 5.22
N ASN A 29 20.45 -13.02 5.55
CA ASN A 29 20.60 -14.36 6.14
C ASN A 29 19.82 -15.45 5.38
N GLY A 30 19.66 -15.29 4.06
CA GLY A 30 18.89 -16.22 3.22
C GLY A 30 17.37 -16.18 3.39
N SER A 31 16.83 -15.29 4.23
CA SER A 31 15.39 -15.27 4.54
C SER A 31 14.68 -14.01 4.04
N LEU A 32 15.12 -12.82 4.48
CA LEU A 32 14.39 -11.57 4.24
C LEU A 32 14.89 -10.87 2.97
N ASN A 33 13.99 -10.53 2.05
CA ASN A 33 14.30 -9.83 0.79
C ASN A 33 14.31 -8.29 0.91
N LEU A 34 14.19 -7.75 2.12
CA LEU A 34 14.24 -6.33 2.45
C LEU A 34 15.46 -6.06 3.33
N SER A 35 16.12 -4.92 3.14
CA SER A 35 17.20 -4.46 4.01
C SER A 35 16.75 -3.40 5.03
N ARG A 36 15.62 -2.74 4.78
CA ARG A 36 15.02 -1.74 5.69
C ARG A 36 13.55 -2.05 5.94
N ALA A 37 13.16 -2.08 7.21
CA ALA A 37 11.80 -2.36 7.63
C ALA A 37 11.54 -1.87 9.06
N LEU A 38 10.29 -1.55 9.36
CA LEU A 38 9.79 -1.49 10.74
C LEU A 38 9.49 -2.93 11.19
N GLY A 39 9.67 -3.26 12.48
CA GLY A 39 9.54 -4.64 12.94
C GLY A 39 10.84 -5.44 12.81
N ASP A 40 10.77 -6.72 12.44
CA ASP A 40 11.93 -7.61 12.20
C ASP A 40 12.99 -7.58 13.32
N MET A 41 12.53 -7.73 14.57
CA MET A 41 13.38 -7.54 15.74
C MET A 41 14.54 -8.52 15.82
N ASP A 42 14.39 -9.73 15.27
CA ASP A 42 15.44 -10.75 15.25
C ASP A 42 16.70 -10.27 14.49
N TYR A 43 16.54 -9.32 13.55
CA TYR A 43 17.63 -8.72 12.78
C TYR A 43 18.22 -7.46 13.45
N LYS A 44 17.72 -7.08 14.63
CA LYS A 44 18.01 -5.81 15.33
C LYS A 44 18.49 -6.01 16.78
N GLN A 45 19.04 -7.19 17.10
CA GLN A 45 19.40 -7.57 18.47
C GLN A 45 20.80 -7.14 18.91
N ARG A 46 21.65 -6.63 18.01
CA ARG A 46 23.02 -6.27 18.39
C ARG A 46 23.03 -5.02 19.25
N ARG A 47 23.48 -5.17 20.49
CA ARG A 47 23.49 -4.10 21.50
C ARG A 47 24.71 -3.18 21.42
N ASP A 48 25.74 -3.62 20.71
CA ASP A 48 27.03 -2.95 20.58
C ASP A 48 27.13 -1.99 19.39
N ILE A 49 26.09 -1.93 18.56
CA ILE A 49 25.98 -1.02 17.41
C ILE A 49 24.70 -0.19 17.51
N SER A 50 24.66 0.93 16.80
CA SER A 50 23.49 1.80 16.80
C SER A 50 22.27 1.17 16.11
N PRO A 51 21.03 1.65 16.36
CA PRO A 51 19.84 1.16 15.67
C PRO A 51 19.88 1.29 14.14
N HIS A 52 20.63 2.26 13.61
CA HIS A 52 20.74 2.48 12.17
C HIS A 52 21.76 1.57 11.49
N GLU A 53 22.69 0.98 12.25
CA GLU A 53 23.71 0.04 11.77
C GLU A 53 23.28 -1.42 11.85
N GLN A 54 22.07 -1.70 12.35
CA GLN A 54 21.52 -3.06 12.40
C GLN A 54 21.42 -3.65 10.99
N MET A 55 21.43 -4.98 10.93
CA MET A 55 21.36 -5.73 9.68
C MET A 55 20.16 -5.32 8.84
N VAL A 56 18.99 -5.33 9.47
CA VAL A 56 17.77 -4.66 8.99
C VAL A 56 17.59 -3.39 9.81
N THR A 57 17.45 -2.24 9.15
CA THR A 57 17.31 -0.95 9.83
C THR A 57 15.91 -0.36 9.67
N ALA A 58 15.43 0.34 10.71
CA ALA A 58 14.21 1.14 10.65
C ALA A 58 14.48 2.59 10.19
N PHE A 59 15.74 2.92 9.88
CA PHE A 59 16.16 4.27 9.52
C PHE A 59 15.75 4.61 8.07
N PRO A 60 14.86 5.59 7.85
CA PRO A 60 14.34 5.89 6.51
C PRO A 60 15.34 6.70 5.69
N GLU A 61 15.25 6.58 4.37
CA GLU A 61 15.77 7.60 3.47
C GLU A 61 14.74 8.73 3.33
N VAL A 62 15.16 9.97 3.51
CA VAL A 62 14.27 11.15 3.43
C VAL A 62 14.79 12.09 2.36
N ARG A 63 13.93 12.43 1.40
CA ARG A 63 14.20 13.43 0.36
C ARG A 63 13.15 14.53 0.45
N SER A 64 13.58 15.79 0.32
CA SER A 64 12.70 16.95 0.20
C SER A 64 12.82 17.50 -1.21
N LEU A 65 11.68 17.72 -1.87
CA LEU A 65 11.60 18.22 -3.24
C LEU A 65 10.65 19.42 -3.24
N GLU A 66 11.01 20.47 -3.97
CA GLU A 66 10.10 21.59 -4.24
C GLU A 66 9.14 21.20 -5.36
N LEU A 67 7.86 21.56 -5.22
CA LEU A 67 6.86 21.30 -6.25
C LEU A 67 6.99 22.32 -7.37
N GLU A 68 7.02 21.83 -8.60
CA GLU A 68 7.06 22.64 -9.82
C GLU A 68 5.68 22.76 -10.47
N ALA A 69 5.53 23.70 -11.41
CA ALA A 69 4.28 23.93 -12.11
C ALA A 69 3.84 22.72 -12.96
N GLY A 70 4.79 21.87 -13.38
CA GLY A 70 4.54 20.66 -14.16
C GLY A 70 4.16 19.43 -13.33
N ASP A 71 4.21 19.49 -12.01
CA ASP A 71 3.90 18.35 -11.16
C ASP A 71 2.39 18.09 -11.11
N GLU A 72 2.00 16.88 -11.52
CA GLU A 72 0.60 16.54 -11.72
C GLU A 72 -0.02 15.77 -10.55
N PHE A 73 0.66 14.71 -10.11
CA PHE A 73 0.20 13.80 -9.08
C PHE A 73 1.38 13.10 -8.40
N LEU A 74 1.13 12.57 -7.21
CA LEU A 74 2.01 11.61 -6.53
C LEU A 74 1.38 10.22 -6.61
N LEU A 75 2.17 9.24 -7.03
CA LEU A 75 1.82 7.83 -7.05
C LEU A 75 2.66 7.10 -6.01
N LEU A 76 2.01 6.44 -5.06
CA LEU A 76 2.64 5.48 -4.15
C LEU A 76 2.03 4.11 -4.38
N ALA A 77 2.87 3.08 -4.43
CA ALA A 77 2.41 1.70 -4.54
C ALA A 77 3.40 0.75 -3.87
N CYS A 78 2.95 -0.47 -3.53
CA CYS A 78 3.83 -1.56 -3.11
C CYS A 78 4.49 -2.26 -4.31
N ASP A 79 5.45 -3.12 -4.02
CA ASP A 79 6.19 -3.95 -4.99
C ASP A 79 5.28 -4.80 -5.88
N GLY A 80 4.12 -5.23 -5.40
CA GLY A 80 3.11 -5.91 -6.24
C GLY A 80 2.72 -5.15 -7.52
N ILE A 81 2.85 -3.82 -7.55
CA ILE A 81 2.70 -3.00 -8.78
C ILE A 81 4.04 -2.87 -9.53
N TRP A 82 5.11 -2.51 -8.82
CA TRP A 82 6.42 -2.22 -9.42
C TRP A 82 7.14 -3.45 -9.99
N ASP A 83 6.78 -4.65 -9.55
CA ASP A 83 7.26 -5.90 -10.12
C ASP A 83 6.68 -6.16 -11.52
N VAL A 84 5.55 -5.56 -11.85
CA VAL A 84 4.81 -5.74 -13.11
C VAL A 84 5.00 -4.57 -14.07
N MET A 85 5.00 -3.34 -13.55
CA MET A 85 5.11 -2.12 -14.36
C MET A 85 6.38 -1.35 -14.01
N THR A 86 7.06 -0.85 -15.04
CA THR A 86 8.11 0.15 -14.83
C THR A 86 7.52 1.46 -14.34
N ASN A 87 8.39 2.27 -13.74
CA ASN A 87 8.02 3.59 -13.25
C ASN A 87 7.33 4.47 -14.29
N GLN A 88 7.88 4.52 -15.52
CA GLN A 88 7.32 5.36 -16.58
C GLN A 88 5.99 4.80 -17.10
N GLU A 89 5.86 3.48 -17.26
CA GLU A 89 4.60 2.86 -17.68
C GLU A 89 3.48 3.16 -16.68
N ALA A 90 3.75 3.08 -15.37
CA ALA A 90 2.76 3.40 -14.35
C ALA A 90 2.37 4.90 -14.37
N VAL A 91 3.36 5.80 -14.52
CA VAL A 91 3.11 7.25 -14.63
C VAL A 91 2.28 7.57 -15.87
N ASP A 92 2.62 7.01 -17.03
CA ASP A 92 1.88 7.23 -18.28
C ASP A 92 0.46 6.67 -18.18
N PHE A 93 0.30 5.48 -17.61
CA PHE A 93 -1.00 4.83 -17.41
C PHE A 93 -1.92 5.68 -16.54
N VAL A 94 -1.41 6.19 -15.42
CA VAL A 94 -2.15 7.03 -14.46
C VAL A 94 -2.42 8.40 -15.07
N GLY A 95 -1.39 9.07 -15.58
CA GLY A 95 -1.49 10.41 -16.14
C GLY A 95 -2.47 10.50 -17.31
N GLN A 96 -2.44 9.53 -18.23
CA GLN A 96 -3.39 9.49 -19.36
C GLN A 96 -4.84 9.39 -18.88
N ARG A 97 -5.13 8.56 -17.88
CA ARG A 97 -6.49 8.36 -17.36
C ARG A 97 -6.97 9.53 -16.53
N LEU A 98 -6.09 10.14 -15.74
CA LEU A 98 -6.42 11.35 -15.00
C LEU A 98 -6.72 12.52 -15.96
N ARG A 99 -5.91 12.70 -17.01
CA ARG A 99 -6.15 13.75 -18.03
C ARG A 99 -7.42 13.51 -18.86
N SER A 100 -7.88 12.27 -18.99
CA SER A 100 -9.18 11.96 -19.61
C SER A 100 -10.38 12.15 -18.67
N GLY A 101 -10.15 12.64 -17.45
CA GLY A 101 -11.21 12.93 -16.47
C GLY A 101 -11.64 11.73 -15.63
N MET A 102 -10.90 10.60 -15.67
CA MET A 102 -11.18 9.46 -14.82
C MET A 102 -10.87 9.81 -13.35
N ALA A 103 -11.82 9.53 -12.46
CA ALA A 103 -11.64 9.78 -11.02
C ALA A 103 -10.45 8.95 -10.47
N PRO A 104 -9.61 9.50 -9.57
CA PRO A 104 -8.41 8.83 -9.06
C PRO A 104 -8.68 7.42 -8.51
N ARG A 105 -9.81 7.21 -7.82
CA ARG A 105 -10.24 5.89 -7.33
C ARG A 105 -10.37 4.85 -8.45
N LYS A 106 -10.97 5.25 -9.59
CA LYS A 106 -11.12 4.35 -10.75
C LYS A 106 -9.77 4.10 -11.43
N VAL A 107 -8.88 5.10 -11.42
CA VAL A 107 -7.52 4.94 -11.95
C VAL A 107 -6.72 3.96 -11.10
N SER A 108 -6.82 4.02 -9.77
CA SER A 108 -6.16 3.06 -8.88
C SER A 108 -6.68 1.64 -9.04
N GLU A 109 -8.01 1.47 -9.19
CA GLU A 109 -8.61 0.15 -9.47
C GLU A 109 -8.08 -0.41 -10.81
N ALA A 110 -8.11 0.41 -11.86
CA ALA A 110 -7.61 0.02 -13.17
C ALA A 110 -6.11 -0.30 -13.17
N LEU A 111 -5.30 0.38 -12.35
CA LEU A 111 -3.87 0.11 -12.23
C LEU A 111 -3.62 -1.26 -11.56
N CYS A 112 -4.35 -1.57 -10.50
CA CYS A 112 -4.30 -2.90 -9.88
C CYS A 112 -4.73 -3.98 -10.87
N ASP A 113 -5.87 -3.80 -11.55
CA ASP A 113 -6.39 -4.77 -12.53
C ASP A 113 -5.39 -5.03 -13.67
N ALA A 114 -4.67 -3.98 -14.12
CA ALA A 114 -3.65 -4.11 -15.15
C ALA A 114 -2.41 -4.89 -14.69
N CYS A 115 -2.17 -4.97 -13.38
CA CYS A 115 -1.05 -5.71 -12.81
C CYS A 115 -1.39 -7.15 -12.42
N LEU A 116 -2.68 -7.52 -12.42
CA LEU A 116 -3.11 -8.87 -12.04
C LEU A 116 -2.62 -9.92 -13.05
N ALA A 117 -2.06 -11.00 -12.52
CA ALA A 117 -1.75 -12.17 -13.33
C ALA A 117 -3.03 -12.82 -13.84
N PRO A 118 -3.04 -13.34 -15.10
CA PRO A 118 -4.19 -14.10 -15.60
C PRO A 118 -4.38 -15.43 -14.85
N ASP A 119 -3.29 -16.01 -14.34
CA ASP A 119 -3.29 -17.19 -13.49
C ASP A 119 -2.02 -17.23 -12.61
N THR A 120 -1.97 -18.19 -11.67
CA THR A 120 -0.87 -18.34 -10.70
C THR A 120 0.24 -19.29 -11.15
N ARG A 121 0.26 -19.74 -12.41
CA ARG A 121 1.22 -20.73 -12.91
C ARG A 121 2.51 -20.11 -13.46
N GLY A 122 2.54 -18.78 -13.58
CA GLY A 122 3.66 -18.02 -14.11
C GLY A 122 4.81 -17.79 -13.12
N CYS A 123 5.59 -16.74 -13.37
CA CYS A 123 6.77 -16.36 -12.58
C CYS A 123 6.43 -15.66 -11.23
N GLY A 124 5.18 -15.71 -10.78
CA GLY A 124 4.71 -15.07 -9.54
C GLY A 124 4.38 -13.57 -9.67
N LYS A 125 4.80 -12.89 -10.74
CA LYS A 125 4.41 -11.50 -11.01
C LYS A 125 2.91 -11.36 -11.10
N GLY A 126 2.36 -10.31 -10.48
CA GLY A 126 0.92 -10.04 -10.47
C GLY A 126 0.09 -10.94 -9.54
N CYS A 127 0.75 -11.74 -8.69
CA CYS A 127 0.10 -12.61 -7.71
C CYS A 127 0.21 -12.08 -6.26
N ASP A 128 0.89 -10.95 -6.05
CA ASP A 128 1.09 -10.36 -4.72
C ASP A 128 -0.09 -9.46 -4.30
N ASN A 129 -0.10 -9.05 -3.04
CA ASN A 129 -0.94 -7.96 -2.58
C ASN A 129 -0.60 -6.67 -3.32
N MET A 130 -1.63 -5.91 -3.67
CA MET A 130 -1.48 -4.65 -4.41
C MET A 130 -2.18 -3.53 -3.64
N SER A 131 -1.45 -2.45 -3.40
CA SER A 131 -1.93 -1.24 -2.76
C SER A 131 -1.42 -0.03 -3.52
N VAL A 132 -2.30 0.93 -3.79
CA VAL A 132 -2.02 2.12 -4.59
C VAL A 132 -2.64 3.34 -3.91
N LEU A 133 -1.89 4.43 -3.83
CA LEU A 133 -2.36 5.76 -3.47
C LEU A 133 -2.02 6.74 -4.60
N ILE A 134 -3.04 7.45 -5.08
CA ILE A 134 -2.89 8.54 -6.04
C ILE A 134 -3.32 9.84 -5.36
N SER A 135 -2.39 10.77 -5.20
CA SER A 135 -2.66 12.12 -4.70
C SER A 135 -2.54 13.13 -5.83
N VAL A 136 -3.67 13.65 -6.29
CA VAL A 136 -3.72 14.67 -7.35
C VAL A 136 -3.32 16.03 -6.79
N LEU A 137 -2.35 16.70 -7.44
CA LEU A 137 -1.87 18.00 -7.01
C LEU A 137 -2.80 19.12 -7.50
N ARG A 138 -2.89 20.22 -6.73
CA ARG A 138 -3.85 21.31 -6.98
C ARG A 138 -3.71 21.91 -8.38
N ASN A 139 -2.50 22.00 -8.91
CA ASN A 139 -2.23 22.60 -10.22
C ASN A 139 -2.80 21.72 -11.35
N PHE A 140 -2.77 20.41 -11.19
CA PHE A 140 -3.39 19.47 -12.12
C PHE A 140 -4.92 19.47 -12.07
N SER A 141 -5.50 19.59 -10.87
CA SER A 141 -6.96 19.65 -10.74
C SER A 141 -7.58 20.87 -11.46
N ARG A 142 -6.80 21.91 -11.75
CA ARG A 142 -7.27 23.09 -12.51
C ARG A 142 -7.20 22.90 -14.02
N THR A 143 -6.33 22.01 -14.51
CA THR A 143 -6.12 21.78 -15.95
C THR A 143 -7.03 20.70 -16.50
N VAL A 144 -7.52 19.78 -15.67
CA VAL A 144 -8.56 18.82 -16.06
C VAL A 144 -9.91 19.54 -16.09
N PRO A 145 -10.60 19.64 -17.24
CA PRO A 145 -11.92 20.23 -17.31
C PRO A 145 -12.85 19.45 -16.38
N ALA A 146 -13.48 20.14 -15.43
CA ALA A 146 -14.52 19.54 -14.61
C ALA A 146 -15.59 18.98 -15.57
N SER A 147 -15.73 17.65 -15.63
CA SER A 147 -16.80 17.02 -16.39
C SER A 147 -18.11 17.66 -15.94
N SER A 148 -18.86 18.22 -16.89
CA SER A 148 -20.15 18.86 -16.65
C SER A 148 -21.12 17.86 -16.02
N THR A 149 -21.14 17.79 -14.70
CA THR A 149 -22.24 17.17 -13.96
C THR A 149 -23.35 18.22 -13.94
N ALA A 150 -24.10 18.28 -15.04
CA ALA A 150 -25.39 18.95 -15.05
C ALA A 150 -26.24 18.27 -13.97
N SER A 151 -26.47 18.98 -12.87
CA SER A 151 -27.47 18.56 -11.89
C SER A 151 -28.83 18.50 -12.60
N PRO A 152 -29.61 17.42 -12.49
CA PRO A 152 -30.95 17.41 -13.07
C PRO A 152 -31.80 18.51 -12.42
N PRO A 153 -32.65 19.20 -13.18
CA PRO A 153 -33.50 20.25 -12.63
C PRO A 153 -34.43 19.66 -11.58
N ARG A 154 -34.51 20.32 -10.41
CA ARG A 154 -35.50 20.01 -9.38
C ARG A 154 -36.89 20.10 -10.01
N GLN A 155 -37.55 18.97 -10.19
CA GLN A 155 -39.00 18.96 -10.39
C GLN A 155 -39.65 19.40 -9.07
N ALA A 156 -40.39 20.50 -9.13
CA ALA A 156 -41.30 20.89 -8.07
C ALA A 156 -42.42 19.84 -8.01
N GLN A 157 -42.43 19.02 -6.96
CA GLN A 157 -43.59 18.21 -6.62
C GLN A 157 -44.43 18.96 -5.60
N SER A 158 -45.62 19.34 -6.05
CA SER A 158 -46.78 19.71 -5.25
C SER A 158 -47.10 18.61 -4.23
N GLY A 159 -47.52 19.03 -3.03
CA GLY A 159 -47.50 18.22 -1.83
C GLY A 159 -48.45 17.01 -1.77
N ASP A 160 -48.14 16.17 -0.79
CA ASP A 160 -49.13 15.50 0.03
C ASP A 160 -48.52 15.33 1.44
N SER A 161 -49.26 15.77 2.44
CA SER A 161 -48.85 15.77 3.84
C SER A 161 -49.49 14.57 4.54
N THR A 162 -48.70 13.51 4.74
CA THR A 162 -49.02 12.44 5.67
C THR A 162 -47.85 12.26 6.65
N PRO A 163 -48.08 12.29 7.98
CA PRO A 163 -47.01 12.10 8.94
C PRO A 163 -46.64 10.60 9.04
N PRO A 164 -45.37 10.26 9.31
CA PRO A 164 -44.95 8.87 9.47
C PRO A 164 -45.41 8.29 10.83
N PRO A 165 -45.68 6.97 10.93
CA PRO A 165 -45.99 6.34 12.20
C PRO A 165 -44.75 6.24 13.10
N SER A 166 -44.97 6.32 14.41
CA SER A 166 -43.97 6.25 15.47
C SER A 166 -43.17 4.94 15.46
N MET A 167 -41.84 5.02 15.54
CA MET A 167 -40.97 3.86 15.73
C MET A 167 -41.16 3.27 17.13
N SER A 168 -41.78 2.08 17.20
CA SER A 168 -41.67 1.21 18.37
C SER A 168 -40.27 0.58 18.44
N SER A 169 -39.70 0.63 19.63
CA SER A 169 -38.41 0.09 20.06
C SER A 169 -38.14 -1.36 19.62
N PHE A 170 -37.00 -1.61 18.99
CA PHE A 170 -36.43 -2.96 18.87
C PHE A 170 -35.74 -3.38 20.18
N PRO A 171 -35.96 -4.63 20.66
CA PRO A 171 -35.32 -5.13 21.87
C PRO A 171 -33.88 -5.58 21.62
N LYS A 172 -32.98 -5.29 22.57
CA LYS A 172 -31.60 -5.85 22.62
C LYS A 172 -31.66 -7.35 22.92
N PRO A 173 -30.86 -8.19 22.25
CA PRO A 173 -30.60 -9.54 22.72
C PRO A 173 -29.64 -9.53 23.92
N SER A 174 -30.10 -10.15 25.01
CA SER A 174 -29.37 -10.49 26.23
C SER A 174 -28.88 -11.94 26.17
N GLY A 175 -27.61 -12.24 26.48
CA GLY A 175 -27.16 -13.60 26.79
C GLY A 175 -25.66 -13.83 26.61
N PRO A 176 -25.01 -14.70 27.41
CA PRO A 176 -23.78 -14.32 28.10
C PRO A 176 -22.48 -14.90 27.53
N ALA A 177 -21.39 -14.23 27.92
CA ALA A 177 -20.02 -14.73 27.86
C ALA A 177 -19.85 -16.00 28.72
N ALA A 178 -19.05 -16.94 28.22
CA ALA A 178 -18.50 -18.02 29.03
C ALA A 178 -17.07 -18.33 28.58
N ASP A 179 -16.16 -18.17 29.54
CA ASP A 179 -14.81 -18.70 29.63
C ASP A 179 -14.74 -20.23 29.46
N LEU A 180 -13.49 -20.74 29.44
CA LEU A 180 -12.99 -22.13 29.44
C LEU A 180 -12.61 -22.64 28.04
N LEU A 181 -11.43 -23.22 27.77
CA LEU A 181 -10.42 -23.81 28.65
C LEU A 181 -9.07 -23.91 27.91
N HIS A 182 -8.02 -23.75 28.70
CA HIS A 182 -6.61 -23.98 28.44
C HIS A 182 -6.31 -25.49 28.38
N GLN A 183 -5.79 -26.04 27.27
CA GLN A 183 -5.01 -27.28 27.30
C GLN A 183 -3.93 -27.25 26.21
N GLY A 184 -2.68 -27.32 26.66
CA GLY A 184 -1.49 -27.50 25.82
C GLY A 184 -1.24 -28.99 25.52
N SER A 185 -0.55 -29.22 24.41
CA SER A 185 0.00 -30.53 24.06
C SER A 185 1.47 -30.37 23.68
N SER A 186 2.34 -30.96 24.50
CA SER A 186 3.77 -31.15 24.22
C SER A 186 4.00 -32.25 23.17
N PRO A 187 5.14 -32.26 22.47
CA PRO A 187 5.46 -33.22 21.41
C PRO A 187 6.03 -34.55 21.96
N PRO A 188 5.93 -35.66 21.22
CA PRO A 188 6.58 -36.92 21.59
C PRO A 188 8.01 -37.03 21.02
N GLN A 189 8.92 -37.50 21.87
CA GLN A 189 10.18 -38.20 21.57
C GLN A 189 10.00 -39.63 22.10
N PRO A 190 10.75 -40.66 21.67
CA PRO A 190 12.09 -40.64 21.04
C PRO A 190 12.16 -41.20 19.62
#